data_AF-A0A176U897-F1
#
_entry.id   AF-A0A176U897-F1
#
_cell.length_a   1.000
_cell.length_b   1.000
_cell.length_c   1.000
_cell.angle_alpha   90.00
_cell.angle_beta   90.00
_cell.angle_gamma   90.00
#
_symmetry.space_group_name_H-M   'P 1'
#
loop_
_entity.id
_entity.type
_entity.pdbx_description
1 polymer ?
#
loop_
_entity_poly.entity_id
_entity_poly.type
_entity_poly.pdbx_seq_one_letter_code
_entity_poly.pdbx_strand_id
1 'polypeptide(L)'
;MPMKTKLDTIYSGTVYCASYKTTAGRMRGSTAMIEKERQSELIRKFVVSQEMPDDEIGDLSLDELTYIYFNTEIAKKDEKYKAIHFPIKQQIIYWGVVDAIKKAETLYVAFTERPKYPYLDPGRNVWLFSTEDNLTRALKKLEEDRGMHLIYQKLPNQVIVPFFAQLYYWGIEQVIVDNMNHPMIVKRSDVMPEMDQKKDEKKQDLCNGKLQAALIQHAQFMAQNPDASVFKDDKEKLKVYTILANNVFFEVCDAKFMAPTVMEKDGKTFRAGEEIPEGARPAIVFMGKKDSDQKALPLFTDITEFMRVYKPHEMGISVLTYEAAEKMAKANNAEIVINRNGTGLTVNEHVMGLIDKIRAKKEEVKAKAAEAAENGEESASEPTPTPVSNVPKTVMPTETKTESASNEAQGEVTYGDLVDEPDMLIGALKRTAKATRQVKRMWLAQRVQGSKEGYLLVAETTSSSDTVLEQLKLAAKDYLNGKEIECRRADPAALAIVDNIKPFYKKGIFG
;
A
#
# COMPACT_ATOMS: atom_id res chain seq x y z
N MET A 1 12.01 14.10 14.57
CA MET A 1 11.39 13.59 13.32
C MET A 1 10.18 12.72 13.67
N PRO A 2 8.95 13.20 13.48
CA PRO A 2 7.90 12.33 12.90
C PRO A 2 6.82 13.15 12.16
N MET A 3 6.97 13.40 10.85
CA MET A 3 5.86 13.92 10.03
C MET A 3 5.72 13.25 8.66
N LYS A 4 6.57 12.25 8.37
CA LYS A 4 6.40 11.40 7.19
C LYS A 4 5.26 10.38 7.33
N THR A 5 4.84 10.05 8.56
CA THR A 5 3.87 8.96 8.82
C THR A 5 2.41 9.39 8.81
N LYS A 6 2.10 10.66 9.12
CA LYS A 6 0.70 11.13 9.30
C LYS A 6 -0.06 11.35 8.00
N LEU A 7 0.56 12.00 7.02
CA LEU A 7 -0.08 12.19 5.71
C LEU A 7 -0.21 10.86 4.96
N ASP A 8 0.78 9.97 5.08
CA ASP A 8 0.70 8.62 4.53
C ASP A 8 -0.35 7.77 5.27
N THR A 9 -0.70 8.03 6.53
CA THR A 9 -1.75 7.24 7.22
C THR A 9 -3.18 7.67 6.84
N ILE A 10 -3.39 8.95 6.51
CA ILE A 10 -4.71 9.45 6.06
C ILE A 10 -4.95 9.13 4.57
N TYR A 11 -3.88 8.96 3.77
CA TYR A 11 -3.94 8.67 2.33
C TYR A 11 -3.44 7.27 1.92
N SER A 12 -2.88 6.47 2.85
CA SER A 12 -2.67 5.03 2.63
C SER A 12 -4.02 4.32 2.62
N GLY A 13 -4.13 3.27 1.81
CA GLY A 13 -5.34 2.49 1.59
C GLY A 13 -5.94 1.77 2.83
N THR A 14 -5.61 2.19 4.06
CA THR A 14 -6.15 1.63 5.29
C THR A 14 -7.64 1.91 5.47
N VAL A 15 -8.18 3.04 4.99
CA VAL A 15 -9.64 3.29 4.98
C VAL A 15 -10.38 2.34 4.05
N TYR A 16 -9.72 1.93 2.95
CA TYR A 16 -10.26 0.94 2.01
C TYR A 16 -10.17 -0.48 2.56
N CYS A 17 -9.34 -0.75 3.57
CA CYS A 17 -9.18 -2.09 4.11
C CYS A 17 -10.30 -2.47 5.10
N ALA A 18 -11.00 -1.51 5.73
CA ALA A 18 -11.93 -1.80 6.82
C ALA A 18 -13.29 -2.36 6.36
N SER A 19 -13.76 -2.05 5.16
CA SER A 19 -14.92 -2.72 4.53
C SER A 19 -14.54 -4.00 3.78
N TYR A 20 -13.25 -4.20 3.49
CA TYR A 20 -12.71 -5.40 2.84
C TYR A 20 -12.12 -6.42 3.82
N LYS A 21 -11.98 -6.06 5.11
CA LYS A 21 -11.67 -6.94 6.24
C LYS A 21 -12.86 -7.87 6.49
N THR A 22 -13.00 -8.88 5.65
CA THR A 22 -13.50 -10.23 6.00
C THR A 22 -13.34 -11.25 4.87
N THR A 23 -12.76 -10.94 3.71
CA THR A 23 -12.63 -11.96 2.65
C THR A 23 -11.44 -12.90 2.85
N ALA A 24 -10.31 -12.45 3.40
CA ALA A 24 -9.24 -13.37 3.81
C ALA A 24 -9.61 -14.22 5.05
N GLY A 25 -10.52 -13.74 5.90
CA GLY A 25 -10.87 -14.39 7.18
C GLY A 25 -12.13 -15.27 7.15
N ARG A 26 -12.96 -15.20 6.09
CA ARG A 26 -14.27 -15.87 6.06
C ARG A 26 -14.51 -16.73 4.81
N MET A 27 -13.45 -17.22 4.18
CA MET A 27 -13.57 -18.10 3.02
C MET A 27 -12.95 -19.47 3.31
N ARG A 28 -13.58 -20.26 4.19
CA ARG A 28 -13.31 -21.70 4.26
C ARG A 28 -14.09 -22.39 3.16
N GLY A 29 -13.38 -23.12 2.29
CA GLY A 29 -13.98 -24.03 1.33
C GLY A 29 -13.59 -23.73 -0.10
N SER A 30 -12.34 -24.01 -0.45
CA SER A 30 -11.95 -24.38 -1.81
C SER A 30 -11.20 -25.70 -1.67
N THR A 31 -11.73 -26.77 -2.25
CA THR A 31 -11.05 -28.05 -2.37
C THR A 31 -9.71 -27.81 -3.09
N ALA A 32 -8.61 -27.96 -2.36
CA ALA A 32 -7.27 -27.78 -2.87
C ALA A 32 -6.98 -28.79 -4.01
N MET A 33 -6.31 -28.32 -5.06
CA MET A 33 -5.94 -29.12 -6.25
C MET A 33 -4.85 -30.15 -5.94
N ILE A 34 -4.07 -29.92 -4.87
CA ILE A 34 -3.09 -30.87 -4.38
C ILE A 34 -3.85 -32.04 -3.75
N GLU A 35 -3.59 -33.27 -4.20
CA GLU A 35 -4.22 -34.46 -3.64
C GLU A 35 -3.96 -34.59 -2.13
N LYS A 36 -4.93 -35.13 -1.38
CA LYS A 36 -4.85 -35.19 0.10
C LYS A 36 -3.62 -35.96 0.61
N GLU A 37 -3.20 -36.99 -0.12
CA GLU A 37 -2.00 -37.75 0.21
C GLU A 37 -0.76 -36.87 0.06
N ARG A 38 -0.65 -36.16 -1.07
CA ARG A 38 0.42 -35.21 -1.32
C ARG A 38 0.44 -34.05 -0.33
N GLN A 39 -0.72 -33.50 0.03
CA GLN A 39 -0.84 -32.51 1.11
C GLN A 39 -0.26 -33.00 2.44
N SER A 40 -0.61 -34.24 2.80
CA SER A 40 -0.14 -34.86 4.04
C SER A 40 1.37 -35.07 4.03
N GLU A 41 1.92 -35.47 2.88
CA GLU A 41 3.37 -35.58 2.65
C GLU A 41 4.06 -34.23 2.81
N LEU A 42 3.56 -33.18 2.12
CA LEU A 42 4.12 -31.83 2.16
C LEU A 42 4.14 -31.26 3.59
N ILE A 43 3.04 -31.43 4.34
CA ILE A 43 2.97 -31.00 5.74
C ILE A 43 4.03 -31.72 6.57
N ARG A 44 4.09 -33.05 6.48
CA ARG A 44 5.05 -33.86 7.26
C ARG A 44 6.50 -33.47 6.95
N LYS A 45 6.81 -33.27 5.67
CA LYS A 45 8.17 -33.10 5.17
C LYS A 45 8.69 -31.67 5.29
N PHE A 46 7.87 -30.66 4.99
CA PHE A 46 8.32 -29.27 4.90
C PHE A 46 7.83 -28.42 6.08
N VAL A 47 6.64 -28.70 6.63
CA VAL A 47 6.01 -27.84 7.66
C VAL A 47 6.38 -28.27 9.07
N VAL A 48 6.13 -29.54 9.44
CA VAL A 48 6.26 -30.01 10.84
C VAL A 48 7.53 -30.79 11.15
N SER A 49 8.37 -31.05 10.15
CA SER A 49 9.73 -31.55 10.37
C SER A 49 10.60 -30.50 11.06
N GLN A 50 11.57 -30.92 11.88
CA GLN A 50 12.54 -29.98 12.45
C GLN A 50 13.48 -29.43 11.37
N GLU A 51 14.07 -30.32 10.58
CA GLU A 51 14.92 -29.98 9.44
C GLU A 51 14.08 -29.95 8.15
N MET A 52 14.28 -28.93 7.32
CA MET A 52 13.65 -28.81 6.01
C MET A 52 14.66 -29.28 4.93
N PRO A 53 14.23 -30.11 3.96
CA PRO A 53 15.07 -30.45 2.82
C PRO A 53 15.04 -29.28 1.83
N ASP A 54 15.91 -28.29 2.06
CA ASP A 54 15.99 -27.05 1.28
C ASP A 54 16.34 -27.29 -0.20
N ASP A 55 17.05 -28.38 -0.48
CA ASP A 55 17.43 -28.83 -1.82
C ASP A 55 16.23 -29.27 -2.67
N GLU A 56 15.17 -29.76 -2.02
CA GLU A 56 13.94 -30.20 -2.71
C GLU A 56 12.93 -29.08 -2.96
N ILE A 57 13.13 -27.89 -2.38
CA ILE A 57 12.22 -26.74 -2.54
C ILE A 57 12.10 -26.33 -4.02
N GLY A 58 13.18 -26.47 -4.78
CA GLY A 58 13.22 -26.14 -6.21
C GLY A 58 12.38 -27.06 -7.10
N ASP A 59 12.02 -28.25 -6.61
CA ASP A 59 11.24 -29.24 -7.35
C ASP A 59 9.73 -29.11 -7.11
N LEU A 60 9.33 -28.32 -6.11
CA LEU A 60 7.93 -28.10 -5.79
C LEU A 60 7.28 -27.11 -6.77
N SER A 61 6.03 -27.40 -7.13
CA SER A 61 5.21 -26.47 -7.91
C SER A 61 4.85 -25.21 -7.10
N LEU A 62 4.48 -24.13 -7.80
CA LEU A 62 4.10 -22.88 -7.16
C LEU A 62 2.87 -23.01 -6.23
N ASP A 63 1.89 -23.86 -6.57
CA ASP A 63 0.72 -24.14 -5.70
C ASP A 63 1.15 -24.93 -4.44
N GLU A 64 2.11 -25.86 -4.56
CA GLU A 64 2.66 -26.59 -3.40
C GLU A 64 3.48 -25.68 -2.48
N LEU A 65 4.29 -24.78 -3.05
CA LEU A 65 5.10 -23.83 -2.30
C LEU A 65 4.22 -22.85 -1.51
N THR A 66 3.18 -22.30 -2.14
CA THR A 66 2.22 -21.43 -1.45
C THR A 66 1.40 -22.19 -0.40
N TYR A 67 1.05 -23.46 -0.68
CA TYR A 67 0.40 -24.36 0.29
C TYR A 67 1.24 -24.58 1.54
N ILE A 68 2.53 -24.94 1.40
CA ILE A 68 3.39 -25.16 2.56
C ILE A 68 3.64 -23.86 3.31
N TYR A 69 3.82 -22.73 2.63
CA TYR A 69 3.95 -21.42 3.28
C TYR A 69 2.73 -21.12 4.16
N PHE A 70 1.53 -21.24 3.61
CA PHE A 70 0.28 -21.04 4.35
C PHE A 70 0.16 -21.97 5.56
N ASN A 71 0.56 -23.23 5.43
CA ASN A 71 0.51 -24.18 6.56
C ASN A 71 1.56 -23.89 7.63
N THR A 72 2.72 -23.29 7.30
CA THR A 72 3.65 -22.80 8.34
C THR A 72 3.05 -21.67 9.18
N GLU A 73 2.25 -20.77 8.57
CA GLU A 73 1.54 -19.70 9.27
C GLU A 73 0.48 -20.22 10.26
N ILE A 74 -0.07 -21.40 9.99
CA ILE A 74 -0.98 -22.11 10.89
C ILE A 74 -0.17 -22.82 11.97
N ALA A 75 0.81 -23.63 11.58
CA ALA A 75 1.60 -24.46 12.50
C ALA A 75 2.37 -23.65 13.54
N LYS A 76 2.86 -22.46 13.19
CA LYS A 76 3.56 -21.56 14.15
C LYS A 76 2.70 -21.12 15.33
N LYS A 77 1.37 -21.19 15.21
CA LYS A 77 0.42 -20.83 16.28
C LYS A 77 0.08 -22.01 17.19
N ASP A 78 0.45 -23.22 16.80
CA ASP A 78 0.21 -24.44 17.56
C ASP A 78 1.41 -24.69 18.50
N GLU A 79 1.11 -24.84 19.79
CA GLU A 79 2.14 -25.04 20.81
C GLU A 79 2.96 -26.32 20.59
N LYS A 80 2.39 -27.31 19.91
CA LYS A 80 3.05 -28.58 19.59
C LYS A 80 4.34 -28.38 18.79
N TYR A 81 4.43 -27.31 18.01
CA TYR A 81 5.54 -27.08 17.08
C TYR A 81 6.49 -25.96 17.53
N LYS A 82 6.45 -25.55 18.81
CA LYS A 82 7.31 -24.48 19.38
C LYS A 82 8.82 -24.70 19.17
N ALA A 83 9.27 -25.94 19.02
CA ALA A 83 10.67 -26.28 18.77
C ALA A 83 11.13 -26.01 17.33
N ILE A 84 10.21 -25.75 16.39
CA ILE A 84 10.52 -25.51 14.98
C ILE A 84 10.76 -24.02 14.75
N HIS A 85 11.88 -23.68 14.11
CA HIS A 85 12.22 -22.30 13.78
C HIS A 85 11.52 -21.84 12.47
N PHE A 86 10.22 -21.61 12.53
CA PHE A 86 9.39 -21.24 11.37
C PHE A 86 9.89 -20.03 10.55
N PRO A 87 10.46 -18.95 11.13
CA PRO A 87 10.92 -17.82 10.32
C PRO A 87 11.95 -18.18 9.24
N ILE A 88 12.88 -19.10 9.55
CA ILE A 88 13.90 -19.56 8.58
C ILE A 88 13.23 -20.38 7.48
N LYS A 89 12.38 -21.33 7.87
CA LYS A 89 11.58 -22.14 6.92
C LYS A 89 10.75 -21.27 5.97
N GLN A 90 10.09 -20.24 6.51
CA GLN A 90 9.29 -19.30 5.72
C GLN A 90 10.14 -18.50 4.74
N GLN A 91 11.35 -18.10 5.12
CA GLN A 91 12.27 -17.41 4.24
C GLN A 91 12.75 -18.29 3.09
N ILE A 92 13.08 -19.57 3.37
CA ILE A 92 13.47 -20.55 2.35
C ILE A 92 12.32 -20.76 1.37
N ILE A 93 11.10 -21.01 1.87
CA ILE A 93 9.91 -21.18 1.02
C ILE A 93 9.62 -19.90 0.21
N TYR A 94 9.77 -18.72 0.80
CA TYR A 94 9.58 -17.44 0.11
C TYR A 94 10.50 -17.30 -1.11
N TRP A 95 11.78 -17.60 -0.94
CA TRP A 95 12.72 -17.56 -2.07
C TRP A 95 12.45 -18.66 -3.09
N GLY A 96 12.00 -19.84 -2.64
CA GLY A 96 11.47 -20.88 -3.53
C GLY A 96 10.31 -20.38 -4.39
N VAL A 97 9.36 -19.65 -3.82
CA VAL A 97 8.23 -19.02 -4.55
C VAL A 97 8.73 -17.97 -5.55
N VAL A 98 9.65 -17.10 -5.14
CA VAL A 98 10.24 -16.09 -6.04
C VAL A 98 10.93 -16.75 -7.24
N ASP A 99 11.69 -17.81 -7.02
CA ASP A 99 12.36 -18.55 -8.09
C ASP A 99 11.37 -19.32 -8.97
N ALA A 100 10.35 -19.94 -8.38
CA ALA A 100 9.29 -20.61 -9.11
C ALA A 100 8.51 -19.63 -10.02
N ILE A 101 8.24 -18.40 -9.56
CA ILE A 101 7.63 -17.35 -10.40
C ILE A 101 8.51 -17.05 -11.62
N LYS A 102 9.82 -16.87 -11.43
CA LYS A 102 10.76 -16.57 -12.53
C LYS A 102 10.87 -17.71 -13.55
N LYS A 103 10.80 -18.95 -13.08
CA LYS A 103 10.97 -20.17 -13.88
C LYS A 103 9.67 -20.74 -14.45
N ALA A 104 8.51 -20.26 -13.98
CA ALA A 104 7.21 -20.76 -14.40
C ALA A 104 7.08 -20.70 -15.93
N GLU A 105 6.61 -21.80 -16.53
CA GLU A 105 6.34 -21.86 -17.97
C GLU A 105 5.27 -20.85 -18.36
N THR A 106 4.22 -20.73 -17.55
CA THR A 106 3.14 -19.76 -17.69
C THR A 106 2.57 -19.41 -16.34
N LEU A 107 2.19 -18.14 -16.16
CA LEU A 107 1.38 -17.66 -15.04
C LEU A 107 0.12 -16.95 -15.58
N TYR A 108 -0.82 -16.70 -14.68
CA TYR A 108 -2.08 -16.06 -15.03
C TYR A 108 -2.32 -14.86 -14.12
N VAL A 109 -2.79 -13.77 -14.68
CA VAL A 109 -2.98 -12.51 -13.95
C VAL A 109 -4.38 -11.96 -14.17
N ALA A 110 -5.03 -11.55 -13.09
CA ALA A 110 -6.35 -10.92 -13.15
C ALA A 110 -6.24 -9.50 -13.71
N PHE A 111 -7.15 -9.14 -14.61
CA PHE A 111 -7.17 -7.86 -15.32
C PHE A 111 -8.57 -7.25 -15.30
N THR A 112 -8.63 -5.93 -15.26
CA THR A 112 -9.86 -5.20 -15.55
C THR A 112 -10.09 -5.15 -17.05
N GLU A 113 -11.33 -5.36 -17.51
CA GLU A 113 -11.66 -5.27 -18.93
C GLU A 113 -11.45 -3.84 -19.46
N ARG A 114 -11.80 -2.85 -18.63
CA ARG A 114 -11.51 -1.43 -18.83
C ARG A 114 -11.16 -0.78 -17.49
N PRO A 115 -10.09 0.03 -17.39
CA PRO A 115 -8.99 0.13 -18.35
C PRO A 115 -8.15 -1.17 -18.35
N LYS A 116 -7.45 -1.52 -19.44
CA LYS A 116 -6.70 -2.80 -19.56
C LYS A 116 -5.41 -2.80 -18.71
N TYR A 117 -5.56 -2.76 -17.40
CA TYR A 117 -4.50 -2.88 -16.40
C TYR A 117 -4.77 -4.11 -15.52
N PRO A 118 -3.74 -4.64 -14.83
CA PRO A 118 -3.97 -5.66 -13.83
C PRO A 118 -4.98 -5.18 -12.79
N TYR A 119 -5.85 -6.09 -12.35
CA TYR A 119 -6.75 -5.80 -11.26
C TYR A 119 -5.92 -5.49 -10.00
N LEU A 120 -6.16 -4.30 -9.45
CA LEU A 120 -5.47 -3.82 -8.27
C LEU A 120 -6.42 -3.84 -7.09
N ASP A 121 -6.19 -4.74 -6.14
CA ASP A 121 -7.06 -4.85 -4.99
C ASP A 121 -6.91 -3.66 -4.01
N PRO A 122 -7.76 -3.53 -3.00
CA PRO A 122 -7.66 -2.47 -2.00
C PRO A 122 -6.30 -2.33 -1.30
N GLY A 123 -5.60 -3.44 -1.12
CA GLY A 123 -4.26 -3.49 -0.54
C GLY A 123 -3.16 -3.16 -1.56
N ARG A 124 -3.53 -2.71 -2.76
CA ARG A 124 -2.63 -2.44 -3.90
C ARG A 124 -1.85 -3.69 -4.34
N ASN A 125 -2.49 -4.85 -4.25
CA ASN A 125 -1.92 -6.09 -4.77
C ASN A 125 -2.51 -6.42 -6.14
N VAL A 126 -1.65 -6.92 -7.02
CA VAL A 126 -2.07 -7.62 -8.24
C VAL A 126 -2.24 -9.10 -7.94
N TRP A 127 -3.28 -9.72 -8.49
CA TRP A 127 -3.52 -11.14 -8.32
C TRP A 127 -2.84 -11.94 -9.42
N LEU A 128 -1.93 -12.83 -9.02
CA LEU A 128 -1.15 -13.73 -9.86
C LEU A 128 -1.48 -15.17 -9.48
N PHE A 129 -1.59 -16.05 -10.46
CA PHE A 129 -2.02 -17.43 -10.25
C PHE A 129 -1.11 -18.41 -10.98
N SER A 130 -0.84 -19.52 -10.33
CA SER A 130 -0.05 -20.63 -10.88
C SER A 130 -0.80 -21.40 -11.97
N THR A 131 -2.13 -21.44 -11.90
CA THR A 131 -2.99 -22.17 -12.84
C THR A 131 -4.20 -21.36 -13.28
N GLU A 132 -4.70 -21.67 -14.48
CA GLU A 132 -5.92 -21.06 -15.03
C GLU A 132 -7.16 -21.38 -14.20
N ASP A 133 -7.21 -22.59 -13.64
CA ASP A 133 -8.33 -23.05 -12.80
C ASP A 133 -8.38 -22.31 -11.46
N ASN A 134 -7.23 -22.06 -10.83
CA ASN A 134 -7.16 -21.24 -9.61
C ASN A 134 -7.67 -19.82 -9.89
N LEU A 135 -7.19 -19.22 -10.99
CA LEU A 135 -7.64 -17.90 -11.40
C LEU A 135 -9.15 -17.88 -11.65
N THR A 136 -9.67 -18.82 -12.45
CA THR A 136 -11.08 -18.80 -12.89
C THR A 136 -12.03 -18.96 -11.71
N ARG A 137 -11.68 -19.80 -10.73
CA ARG A 137 -12.43 -19.91 -9.47
C ARG A 137 -12.37 -18.62 -8.67
N ALA A 138 -11.21 -17.96 -8.61
CA ALA A 138 -11.07 -16.68 -7.91
C ALA A 138 -11.90 -15.57 -8.55
N LEU A 139 -11.89 -15.48 -9.88
CA LEU A 139 -12.69 -14.49 -10.61
C LEU A 139 -14.19 -14.76 -10.46
N LYS A 140 -14.64 -16.01 -10.63
CA LYS A 140 -16.03 -16.40 -10.46
C LYS A 140 -16.55 -16.05 -9.07
N LYS A 141 -15.77 -16.36 -8.03
CA LYS A 141 -16.17 -16.01 -6.66
C LYS A 141 -16.21 -14.50 -6.43
N LEU A 142 -15.26 -13.77 -7.01
CA LEU A 142 -15.25 -12.31 -6.91
C LEU A 142 -16.48 -11.68 -7.58
N GLU A 143 -16.90 -12.24 -8.70
CA GLU A 143 -18.14 -11.87 -9.40
C GLU A 143 -19.38 -12.20 -8.55
N GLU A 144 -19.45 -13.41 -7.98
CA GLU A 144 -20.55 -13.82 -7.08
C GLU A 144 -20.64 -12.96 -5.81
N ASP A 145 -19.49 -12.67 -5.18
CA ASP A 145 -19.43 -11.96 -3.90
C ASP A 145 -19.58 -10.43 -4.07
N ARG A 146 -19.21 -9.86 -5.23
CA ARG A 146 -19.06 -8.40 -5.41
C ARG A 146 -19.63 -7.84 -6.71
N GLY A 147 -20.19 -8.67 -7.58
CA GLY A 147 -20.65 -8.25 -8.92
C GLY A 147 -19.52 -7.71 -9.81
N MET A 148 -18.25 -8.01 -9.50
CA MET A 148 -17.11 -7.49 -10.24
C MET A 148 -16.66 -8.51 -11.28
N HIS A 149 -16.94 -8.22 -12.54
CA HIS A 149 -16.46 -9.01 -13.66
C HIS A 149 -15.00 -8.62 -14.00
N LEU A 150 -14.11 -9.60 -14.00
CA LEU A 150 -12.70 -9.45 -14.38
C LEU A 150 -12.37 -10.41 -15.52
N ILE A 151 -11.41 -10.01 -16.33
CA ILE A 151 -10.78 -10.88 -17.33
C ILE A 151 -9.41 -11.33 -16.82
N TYR A 152 -8.70 -12.13 -17.59
CA TYR A 152 -7.32 -12.49 -17.28
C TYR A 152 -6.43 -12.51 -18.50
N GLN A 153 -5.13 -12.41 -18.24
CA GLN A 153 -4.09 -12.54 -19.24
C GLN A 153 -3.17 -13.72 -18.88
N LYS A 154 -2.80 -14.49 -19.90
CA LYS A 154 -1.74 -15.50 -19.79
C LYS A 154 -0.38 -14.82 -19.91
N LEU A 155 0.54 -15.17 -19.02
CA LEU A 155 1.92 -14.69 -18.99
C LEU A 155 2.87 -15.86 -19.25
N PRO A 156 3.22 -16.14 -20.52
CA PRO A 156 4.32 -17.05 -20.85
C PRO A 156 5.63 -16.65 -20.17
N ASN A 157 6.53 -17.61 -19.92
CA ASN A 157 7.79 -17.38 -19.19
C ASN A 157 8.55 -16.10 -19.63
N GLN A 158 8.72 -15.93 -20.95
CA GLN A 158 9.44 -14.80 -21.55
C GLN A 158 8.85 -13.41 -21.23
N VAL A 159 7.57 -13.34 -20.83
CA VAL A 159 6.91 -12.07 -20.45
C VAL A 159 6.76 -11.89 -18.94
N ILE A 160 7.05 -12.91 -18.11
CA ILE A 160 6.89 -12.81 -16.66
C ILE A 160 7.79 -11.72 -16.08
N VAL A 161 9.09 -11.77 -16.31
CA VAL A 161 10.02 -10.75 -15.77
C VAL A 161 9.73 -9.35 -16.35
N PRO A 162 9.50 -9.18 -17.68
CA PRO A 162 9.03 -7.91 -18.22
C PRO A 162 7.73 -7.39 -17.60
N PHE A 163 6.79 -8.28 -17.25
CA PHE A 163 5.56 -7.89 -16.56
C PHE A 163 5.86 -7.29 -15.17
N PHE A 164 6.77 -7.88 -14.39
CA PHE A 164 7.20 -7.31 -13.11
C PHE A 164 7.95 -5.98 -13.26
N ALA A 165 8.66 -5.76 -14.37
CA ALA A 165 9.20 -4.44 -14.70
C ALA A 165 8.09 -3.44 -15.03
N GLN A 166 7.02 -3.86 -15.70
CA GLN A 166 5.86 -3.00 -15.97
C GLN A 166 5.10 -2.61 -14.69
N LEU A 167 5.01 -3.51 -13.71
CA LEU A 167 4.43 -3.22 -12.38
C LEU A 167 5.12 -2.04 -11.69
N TYR A 168 6.43 -1.86 -11.90
CA TYR A 168 7.18 -0.73 -11.36
C TYR A 168 6.66 0.60 -11.92
N TYR A 169 6.45 0.70 -13.24
CA TYR A 169 5.88 1.91 -13.86
C TYR A 169 4.45 2.18 -13.37
N TRP A 170 3.70 1.13 -13.05
CA TRP A 170 2.36 1.25 -12.47
C TRP A 170 2.34 1.55 -10.96
N GLY A 171 3.51 1.65 -10.32
CA GLY A 171 3.62 1.88 -8.87
C GLY A 171 3.08 0.74 -8.02
N ILE A 172 3.13 -0.49 -8.54
CA ILE A 172 2.65 -1.69 -7.86
C ILE A 172 3.83 -2.40 -7.20
N GLU A 173 3.81 -2.46 -5.87
CA GLU A 173 4.96 -2.93 -5.08
C GLU A 173 4.93 -4.43 -4.81
N GLN A 174 3.78 -5.08 -4.96
CA GLN A 174 3.60 -6.48 -4.59
C GLN A 174 2.45 -7.17 -5.34
N VAL A 175 2.55 -8.50 -5.40
CA VAL A 175 1.53 -9.39 -5.96
C VAL A 175 1.07 -10.36 -4.89
N ILE A 176 -0.18 -10.82 -4.99
CA ILE A 176 -0.68 -11.98 -4.23
C ILE A 176 -0.73 -13.16 -5.19
N VAL A 177 0.02 -14.21 -4.85
CA VAL A 177 0.03 -15.48 -5.56
C VAL A 177 -1.09 -16.39 -5.04
N ASP A 178 -1.81 -17.03 -5.97
CA ASP A 178 -2.88 -18.01 -5.72
C ASP A 178 -3.90 -17.55 -4.68
N ASN A 179 -4.36 -16.31 -4.87
CA ASN A 179 -5.31 -15.70 -3.96
C ASN A 179 -6.58 -16.55 -3.81
N MET A 180 -7.14 -16.56 -2.61
CA MET A 180 -8.27 -17.40 -2.15
C MET A 180 -8.02 -18.92 -2.01
N ASN A 181 -6.87 -19.44 -2.41
CA ASN A 181 -6.45 -20.81 -2.08
C ASN A 181 -5.47 -20.75 -0.91
N HIS A 182 -4.18 -20.53 -1.22
CA HIS A 182 -3.10 -20.39 -0.25
C HIS A 182 -2.39 -19.06 -0.51
N PRO A 183 -3.03 -17.91 -0.20
CA PRO A 183 -2.53 -16.61 -0.64
C PRO A 183 -1.16 -16.31 -0.05
N MET A 184 -0.23 -15.89 -0.90
CA MET A 184 1.10 -15.45 -0.50
C MET A 184 1.45 -14.12 -1.16
N ILE A 185 1.88 -13.14 -0.35
CA ILE A 185 2.35 -11.85 -0.85
C ILE A 185 3.82 -11.99 -1.26
N VAL A 186 4.13 -11.56 -2.48
CA VAL A 186 5.49 -11.51 -3.02
C VAL A 186 5.79 -10.08 -3.44
N LYS A 187 6.94 -9.54 -3.00
CA LYS A 187 7.37 -8.20 -3.41
C LYS A 187 7.80 -8.21 -4.86
N ARG A 188 7.39 -7.17 -5.59
CA ARG A 188 7.81 -6.95 -6.98
C ARG A 188 9.33 -6.88 -7.11
N SER A 189 10.00 -6.19 -6.17
CA SER A 189 11.45 -6.02 -6.13
C SER A 189 12.24 -7.33 -6.02
N ASP A 190 11.66 -8.37 -5.43
CA ASP A 190 12.37 -9.63 -5.19
C ASP A 190 12.35 -10.52 -6.44
N VAL A 191 11.30 -10.36 -7.26
CA VAL A 191 11.21 -10.98 -8.59
C VAL A 191 12.03 -10.19 -9.62
N MET A 192 11.90 -8.88 -9.62
CA MET A 192 12.66 -7.98 -10.48
C MET A 192 13.24 -6.84 -9.65
N PRO A 193 14.55 -6.85 -9.33
CA PRO A 193 15.20 -5.76 -8.61
C PRO A 193 14.98 -4.42 -9.29
N GLU A 194 15.05 -3.34 -8.52
CA GLU A 194 15.01 -2.00 -9.10
C GLU A 194 16.16 -1.86 -10.11
N MET A 195 15.84 -1.35 -11.29
CA MET A 195 16.89 -0.93 -12.22
C MET A 195 17.67 0.21 -11.56
N ASP A 196 18.99 0.14 -11.56
CA ASP A 196 19.86 1.20 -11.05
C ASP A 196 19.49 2.54 -11.71
N GLN A 197 18.65 3.34 -11.05
CA GLN A 197 18.26 4.70 -11.49
C GLN A 197 19.48 5.62 -11.66
N LYS A 198 20.65 5.21 -11.14
CA LYS A 198 21.89 5.99 -11.17
C LYS A 198 22.63 5.95 -12.51
N LYS A 199 22.17 5.23 -13.54
CA LYS A 199 22.94 5.08 -14.79
C LYS A 199 22.47 5.91 -15.98
N ASP A 200 21.28 6.50 -15.96
CA ASP A 200 20.83 7.36 -17.06
C ASP A 200 19.86 8.43 -16.54
N GLU A 201 20.37 9.60 -16.12
CA GLU A 201 19.56 10.82 -15.89
C GLU A 201 18.98 11.38 -17.21
N LYS A 202 18.45 10.52 -18.07
CA LYS A 202 17.74 10.89 -19.29
C LYS A 202 16.27 11.12 -18.95
N LYS A 203 15.62 11.98 -19.72
CA LYS A 203 14.17 12.27 -19.63
C LYS A 203 13.27 11.01 -19.68
N GLN A 204 13.81 9.85 -20.04
CA GLN A 204 13.14 8.54 -20.07
C GLN A 204 12.84 7.94 -18.69
N ASP A 205 13.46 8.43 -17.61
CA ASP A 205 13.34 7.83 -16.27
C ASP A 205 12.20 8.43 -15.41
N LEU A 206 11.46 9.41 -15.94
CA LEU A 206 10.32 9.96 -15.21
C LEU A 206 9.24 8.89 -15.04
N CYS A 207 8.93 8.58 -13.78
CA CYS A 207 7.90 7.63 -13.39
C CYS A 207 7.12 8.18 -12.19
N ASN A 208 5.80 8.31 -12.34
CA ASN A 208 4.90 8.69 -11.24
C ASN A 208 4.12 7.47 -10.73
N GLY A 209 4.82 6.47 -10.21
CA GLY A 209 4.21 5.19 -9.79
C GLY A 209 3.03 5.37 -8.83
N LYS A 210 3.15 6.22 -7.80
CA LYS A 210 2.05 6.47 -6.84
C LYS A 210 0.81 7.05 -7.52
N LEU A 211 0.99 8.04 -8.39
CA LEU A 211 -0.10 8.63 -9.17
C LEU A 211 -0.71 7.58 -10.10
N GLN A 212 0.11 6.77 -10.77
CA GLN A 212 -0.37 5.76 -11.70
C GLN A 212 -1.19 4.68 -10.98
N ALA A 213 -0.73 4.19 -9.82
CA ALA A 213 -1.50 3.27 -8.99
C ALA A 213 -2.83 3.89 -8.53
N ALA A 214 -2.83 5.16 -8.11
CA ALA A 214 -4.05 5.86 -7.72
C ALA A 214 -5.03 6.00 -8.90
N LEU A 215 -4.53 6.35 -10.09
CA LEU A 215 -5.32 6.42 -11.32
C LEU A 215 -5.92 5.06 -11.70
N ILE A 216 -5.15 3.96 -11.58
CA ILE A 216 -5.63 2.60 -11.86
C ILE A 216 -6.76 2.23 -10.89
N GLN A 217 -6.57 2.42 -9.58
CA GLN A 217 -7.62 2.11 -8.59
C GLN A 217 -8.90 2.94 -8.82
N HIS A 218 -8.74 4.24 -9.09
CA HIS A 218 -9.87 5.11 -9.39
C HIS A 218 -10.62 4.66 -10.65
N ALA A 219 -9.90 4.43 -11.76
CA ALA A 219 -10.50 4.01 -13.02
C ALA A 219 -11.16 2.63 -12.93
N GLN A 220 -10.54 1.68 -12.23
CA GLN A 220 -11.11 0.36 -11.94
C GLN A 220 -12.42 0.48 -11.18
N PHE A 221 -12.47 1.28 -10.10
CA PHE A 221 -13.69 1.47 -9.32
C PHE A 221 -14.82 2.08 -10.17
N MET A 222 -14.48 3.04 -11.02
CA MET A 222 -15.44 3.69 -11.91
C MET A 222 -15.97 2.75 -12.99
N ALA A 223 -15.10 1.94 -13.59
CA ALA A 223 -15.48 1.01 -14.65
C ALA A 223 -16.28 -0.18 -14.12
N GLN A 224 -15.92 -0.70 -12.95
CA GLN A 224 -16.64 -1.81 -12.33
C GLN A 224 -18.02 -1.41 -11.82
N ASN A 225 -18.22 -0.13 -11.49
CA ASN A 225 -19.45 0.41 -10.91
C ASN A 225 -20.12 -0.59 -9.94
N PRO A 226 -19.42 -0.97 -8.85
CA PRO A 226 -19.88 -2.03 -7.96
C PRO A 226 -21.32 -1.77 -7.50
N ASP A 227 -22.08 -2.87 -7.42
CA ASP A 227 -23.49 -2.89 -7.06
C ASP A 227 -23.72 -2.13 -5.75
N ALA A 228 -24.85 -1.41 -5.66
CA ALA A 228 -25.30 -0.75 -4.45
C ALA A 228 -25.34 -1.73 -3.26
N SER A 229 -25.60 -3.02 -3.50
CA SER A 229 -25.58 -4.08 -2.47
C SER A 229 -24.23 -4.29 -1.78
N VAL A 230 -23.12 -3.86 -2.41
CA VAL A 230 -21.76 -3.90 -1.82
C VAL A 230 -21.55 -2.80 -0.78
N PHE A 231 -22.33 -1.72 -0.86
CA PHE A 231 -22.27 -0.59 0.06
C PHE A 231 -23.47 -0.63 1.03
N LYS A 232 -23.30 -0.09 2.22
CA LYS A 232 -24.41 0.07 3.17
C LYS A 232 -25.43 1.08 2.68
N ASP A 233 -24.97 2.15 2.04
CA ASP A 233 -25.78 3.23 1.48
C ASP A 233 -25.00 4.05 0.43
N ASP A 234 -25.71 4.94 -0.28
CA ASP A 234 -25.12 5.86 -1.26
C ASP A 234 -24.07 6.79 -0.66
N LYS A 235 -24.14 7.09 0.64
CA LYS A 235 -23.16 7.95 1.31
C LYS A 235 -21.83 7.22 1.46
N GLU A 236 -21.83 5.92 1.73
CA GLU A 236 -20.63 5.10 1.75
C GLU A 236 -20.00 5.01 0.36
N LYS A 237 -20.80 4.76 -0.68
CA LYS A 237 -20.31 4.76 -2.07
C LYS A 237 -19.69 6.12 -2.46
N LEU A 238 -20.35 7.22 -2.12
CA LEU A 238 -19.84 8.57 -2.38
C LEU A 238 -18.56 8.87 -1.59
N LYS A 239 -18.45 8.43 -0.34
CA LYS A 239 -17.22 8.56 0.46
C LYS A 239 -16.07 7.82 -0.20
N VAL A 240 -16.30 6.57 -0.61
CA VAL A 240 -15.29 5.74 -1.28
C VAL A 240 -14.82 6.41 -2.58
N TYR A 241 -15.76 6.86 -3.41
CA TYR A 241 -15.45 7.63 -4.62
C TYR A 241 -14.61 8.87 -4.32
N THR A 242 -15.03 9.65 -3.31
CA THR A 242 -14.33 10.88 -2.91
C THR A 242 -12.91 10.60 -2.42
N ILE A 243 -12.69 9.51 -1.68
CA ILE A 243 -11.36 9.10 -1.22
C ILE A 243 -10.47 8.76 -2.42
N LEU A 244 -10.95 7.94 -3.35
CA LEU A 244 -10.17 7.56 -4.53
C LEU A 244 -9.82 8.77 -5.41
N ALA A 245 -10.78 9.67 -5.63
CA ALA A 245 -10.54 10.90 -6.39
C ALA A 245 -9.54 11.82 -5.67
N ASN A 246 -9.68 12.02 -4.36
CA ASN A 246 -8.74 12.85 -3.58
C ASN A 246 -7.33 12.26 -3.56
N ASN A 247 -7.18 10.93 -3.54
CA ASN A 247 -5.87 10.28 -3.64
C ASN A 247 -5.20 10.61 -4.98
N VAL A 248 -5.94 10.56 -6.09
CA VAL A 248 -5.42 10.98 -7.40
C VAL A 248 -4.98 12.44 -7.37
N PHE A 249 -5.84 13.35 -6.91
CA PHE A 249 -5.54 14.78 -6.88
C PHE A 249 -4.36 15.15 -5.96
N PHE A 250 -4.23 14.42 -4.85
CA PHE A 250 -3.10 14.55 -3.94
C PHE A 250 -1.78 14.21 -4.63
N GLU A 251 -1.73 13.10 -5.36
CA GLU A 251 -0.54 12.67 -6.10
C GLU A 251 -0.24 13.58 -7.29
N VAL A 252 -1.26 14.16 -7.95
CA VAL A 252 -1.08 15.13 -9.05
C VAL A 252 -0.31 16.37 -8.60
N CYS A 253 -0.49 16.83 -7.36
CA CYS A 253 0.15 18.07 -6.86
C CYS A 253 1.68 18.05 -6.98
N ASP A 254 2.31 16.93 -6.67
CA ASP A 254 3.77 16.78 -6.62
C ASP A 254 4.34 16.10 -7.87
N ALA A 255 3.46 15.67 -8.77
CA ALA A 255 3.84 14.94 -9.97
C ALA A 255 4.55 15.84 -11.00
N LYS A 256 5.47 15.20 -11.73
CA LYS A 256 6.08 15.75 -12.93
C LYS A 256 5.60 14.95 -14.13
N PHE A 257 5.26 15.60 -15.22
CA PHE A 257 4.65 14.97 -16.37
C PHE A 257 5.51 15.09 -17.61
N MET A 258 5.50 14.07 -18.44
CA MET A 258 5.99 14.16 -19.81
C MET A 258 4.95 14.87 -20.67
N ALA A 259 5.37 15.88 -21.41
CA ALA A 259 4.59 16.56 -22.42
C ALA A 259 5.28 16.42 -23.79
N PRO A 260 4.52 16.14 -24.86
CA PRO A 260 5.07 16.01 -26.21
C PRO A 260 5.54 17.36 -26.73
N THR A 261 6.70 17.37 -27.37
CA THR A 261 7.29 18.57 -27.98
C THR A 261 7.69 18.34 -29.43
N VAL A 262 7.65 19.43 -30.19
CA VAL A 262 8.16 19.58 -31.55
C VAL A 262 9.03 20.82 -31.60
N MET A 263 9.85 20.97 -32.64
CA MET A 263 10.53 22.23 -32.90
C MET A 263 9.59 23.15 -33.68
N GLU A 264 9.55 24.44 -33.35
CA GLU A 264 8.68 25.41 -33.98
C GLU A 264 9.49 26.61 -34.47
N LYS A 265 9.19 27.07 -35.68
CA LYS A 265 9.68 28.34 -36.23
C LYS A 265 8.59 28.97 -37.09
N ASP A 266 8.29 30.25 -36.85
CA ASP A 266 7.32 31.05 -37.63
C ASP A 266 5.95 30.34 -37.79
N GLY A 267 5.47 29.68 -36.72
CA GLY A 267 4.19 28.95 -36.71
C GLY A 267 4.19 27.61 -37.44
N LYS A 268 5.33 27.16 -37.98
CA LYS A 268 5.51 25.82 -38.55
C LYS A 268 6.18 24.91 -37.55
N THR A 269 5.72 23.65 -37.48
CA THR A 269 6.25 22.63 -36.58
C THR A 269 7.09 21.61 -37.34
N PHE A 270 8.16 21.15 -36.70
CA PHE A 270 9.14 20.21 -37.21
C PHE A 270 9.35 19.09 -36.20
N ARG A 271 9.27 17.84 -36.67
CA ARG A 271 9.41 16.63 -35.84
C ARG A 271 10.86 16.19 -35.73
N ALA A 272 11.11 15.29 -34.78
CA ALA A 272 12.42 14.65 -34.66
C ALA A 272 12.68 13.80 -35.92
N GLY A 273 13.83 14.03 -36.57
CA GLY A 273 14.21 13.40 -37.84
C GLY A 273 14.00 14.26 -39.08
N GLU A 274 13.34 15.42 -38.96
CA GLU A 274 13.24 16.42 -40.03
C GLU A 274 14.43 17.39 -40.00
N GLU A 275 14.71 18.07 -41.11
CA GLU A 275 15.71 19.14 -41.15
C GLU A 275 15.18 20.35 -40.36
N ILE A 276 15.74 20.54 -39.16
CA ILE A 276 15.31 21.58 -38.22
C ILE A 276 15.92 22.92 -38.66
N PRO A 277 15.12 23.94 -38.99
CA PRO A 277 15.65 25.24 -39.37
C PRO A 277 16.41 25.91 -38.22
N GLU A 278 17.50 26.61 -38.56
CA GLU A 278 18.26 27.40 -37.58
C GLU A 278 17.33 28.43 -36.89
N GLY A 279 17.39 28.48 -35.56
CA GLY A 279 16.55 29.35 -34.73
C GLY A 279 15.18 28.78 -34.34
N ALA A 280 14.82 27.56 -34.77
CA ALA A 280 13.63 26.88 -34.27
C ALA A 280 13.73 26.62 -32.75
N ARG A 281 12.59 26.70 -32.05
CA ARG A 281 12.51 26.55 -30.59
C ARG A 281 11.57 25.40 -30.21
N PRO A 282 11.80 24.70 -29.10
CA PRO A 282 10.89 23.64 -28.66
C PRO A 282 9.53 24.23 -28.28
N ALA A 283 8.46 23.62 -28.77
CA ALA A 283 7.07 23.96 -28.49
C ALA A 283 6.29 22.72 -28.05
N ILE A 284 5.38 22.90 -27.08
CA ILE A 284 4.54 21.81 -26.57
C ILE A 284 3.34 21.60 -27.51
N VAL A 285 3.07 20.33 -27.81
CA VAL A 285 1.96 19.96 -28.69
C VAL A 285 0.67 19.83 -27.91
N PHE A 286 -0.29 20.68 -28.25
CA PHE A 286 -1.68 20.56 -27.80
C PHE A 286 -2.47 19.68 -28.77
N MET A 287 -3.38 18.88 -28.23
CA MET A 287 -4.33 18.10 -29.01
C MET A 287 -5.58 18.94 -29.27
N GLY A 288 -6.05 19.01 -30.50
CA GLY A 288 -7.39 19.52 -30.81
C GLY A 288 -8.47 18.51 -30.40
N LYS A 289 -9.62 18.99 -29.90
CA LYS A 289 -10.85 18.19 -29.92
C LYS A 289 -11.42 18.24 -31.33
N LYS A 290 -11.93 17.10 -31.81
CA LYS A 290 -12.66 17.06 -33.07
C LYS A 290 -13.91 17.94 -32.91
N ASP A 291 -14.15 18.84 -33.87
CA ASP A 291 -15.32 19.75 -33.90
C ASP A 291 -15.42 20.73 -32.70
N SER A 292 -14.29 21.10 -32.09
CA SER A 292 -14.24 22.11 -31.01
C SER A 292 -12.94 22.91 -31.03
N ASP A 293 -13.03 24.21 -30.77
CA ASP A 293 -11.87 25.09 -30.56
C ASP A 293 -11.13 24.78 -29.24
N GLN A 294 -11.70 23.92 -28.40
CA GLN A 294 -11.12 23.55 -27.12
C GLN A 294 -9.91 22.62 -27.32
N LYS A 295 -8.76 23.09 -26.83
CA LYS A 295 -7.49 22.36 -26.86
C LYS A 295 -7.34 21.49 -25.61
N ALA A 296 -6.53 20.46 -25.70
CA ALA A 296 -6.10 19.66 -24.57
C ALA A 296 -4.57 19.61 -24.50
N LEU A 297 -4.01 19.85 -23.32
CA LEU A 297 -2.61 19.62 -22.99
C LEU A 297 -2.43 18.15 -22.57
N PRO A 298 -1.84 17.29 -23.43
CA PRO A 298 -1.54 15.91 -23.06
C PRO A 298 -0.37 15.85 -22.08
N LEU A 299 -0.59 15.17 -20.96
CA LEU A 299 0.42 14.87 -19.95
C LEU A 299 0.51 13.37 -19.72
N PHE A 300 1.72 12.86 -19.46
CA PHE A 300 1.94 11.43 -19.22
C PHE A 300 2.75 11.19 -17.96
N THR A 301 2.34 10.16 -17.20
CA THR A 301 2.98 9.77 -15.93
C THR A 301 4.32 9.11 -16.10
N ASP A 302 4.57 8.51 -17.27
CA ASP A 302 5.75 7.73 -17.57
C ASP A 302 5.88 7.50 -19.08
N ILE A 303 7.01 6.93 -19.50
CA ILE A 303 7.31 6.68 -20.91
C ILE A 303 6.35 5.66 -21.53
N THR A 304 5.84 4.70 -20.76
CA THR A 304 4.94 3.66 -21.29
C THR A 304 3.59 4.26 -21.66
N GLU A 305 3.08 5.20 -20.85
CA GLU A 305 1.86 5.96 -21.16
C GLU A 305 2.06 6.93 -22.33
N PHE A 306 3.22 7.59 -22.42
CA PHE A 306 3.56 8.44 -23.56
C PHE A 306 3.56 7.66 -24.88
N MET A 307 4.18 6.47 -24.89
CA MET A 307 4.30 5.60 -26.07
C MET A 307 2.96 5.06 -26.58
N ARG A 308 1.89 5.10 -25.78
CA ARG A 308 0.53 4.74 -26.22
C ARG A 308 -0.11 5.75 -27.16
N VAL A 309 0.45 6.96 -27.24
CA VAL A 309 -0.09 8.07 -28.04
C VAL A 309 0.94 8.55 -29.06
N TYR A 310 2.20 8.67 -28.64
CA TYR A 310 3.26 9.27 -29.43
C TYR A 310 4.43 8.31 -29.63
N LYS A 311 5.12 8.44 -30.76
CA LYS A 311 6.35 7.68 -31.03
C LYS A 311 7.56 8.48 -30.55
N PRO A 312 8.40 7.94 -29.65
CA PRO A 312 9.55 8.67 -29.09
C PRO A 312 10.58 9.16 -30.12
N HIS A 313 10.67 8.51 -31.29
CA HIS A 313 11.60 8.93 -32.35
C HIS A 313 11.05 10.07 -33.22
N GLU A 314 9.74 10.36 -33.16
CA GLU A 314 9.11 11.46 -33.94
C GLU A 314 8.87 12.70 -33.06
N MET A 315 8.84 12.54 -31.73
CA MET A 315 8.40 13.56 -30.78
C MET A 315 9.42 13.74 -29.67
N GLY A 316 9.77 14.99 -29.37
CA GLY A 316 10.55 15.32 -28.19
C GLY A 316 9.71 15.19 -26.92
N ILE A 317 10.38 15.12 -25.77
CA ILE A 317 9.74 15.12 -24.44
C ILE A 317 10.23 16.33 -23.64
N SER A 318 9.27 17.06 -23.07
CA SER A 318 9.51 18.04 -22.00
C SER A 318 8.92 17.54 -20.69
N VAL A 319 9.59 17.82 -19.58
CA VAL A 319 9.09 17.48 -18.25
C VAL A 319 8.54 18.74 -17.60
N LEU A 320 7.28 18.70 -17.17
CA LEU A 320 6.57 19.82 -16.55
C LEU A 320 6.14 19.44 -15.13
N THR A 321 6.21 20.35 -14.17
CA THR A 321 5.44 20.22 -12.94
C THR A 321 3.95 20.45 -13.22
N TYR A 322 3.08 19.97 -12.33
CA TYR A 322 1.65 20.27 -12.45
C TYR A 322 1.37 21.77 -12.49
N GLU A 323 2.03 22.58 -11.66
CA GLU A 323 1.84 24.04 -11.64
C GLU A 323 2.20 24.70 -12.98
N ALA A 324 3.31 24.27 -13.61
CA ALA A 324 3.71 24.79 -14.92
C ALA A 324 2.71 24.38 -16.01
N ALA A 325 2.24 23.14 -15.98
CA ALA A 325 1.22 22.64 -16.90
C ALA A 325 -0.13 23.38 -16.72
N GLU A 326 -0.52 23.65 -15.47
CA GLU A 326 -1.73 24.39 -15.13
C GLU A 326 -1.71 25.83 -15.67
N LYS A 327 -0.61 26.56 -15.44
CA LYS A 327 -0.41 27.92 -16.00
C LYS A 327 -0.46 27.90 -17.52
N MET A 328 0.19 26.92 -18.15
CA MET A 328 0.21 26.77 -19.60
C MET A 328 -1.18 26.45 -20.16
N ALA A 329 -1.92 25.55 -19.52
CA ALA A 329 -3.27 25.17 -19.92
C ALA A 329 -4.23 26.38 -19.85
N LYS A 330 -4.19 27.15 -18.75
CA LYS A 330 -4.96 28.39 -18.58
C LYS A 330 -4.62 29.43 -19.65
N ALA A 331 -3.33 29.66 -19.93
CA ALA A 331 -2.88 30.62 -20.95
C ALA A 331 -3.32 30.26 -22.38
N ASN A 332 -3.59 28.98 -22.65
CA ASN A 332 -3.96 28.48 -23.98
C ASN A 332 -5.43 28.07 -24.08
N ASN A 333 -6.26 28.38 -23.07
CA ASN A 333 -7.66 27.94 -22.96
C ASN A 333 -7.82 26.43 -23.22
N ALA A 334 -6.95 25.63 -22.58
CA ALA A 334 -6.87 24.19 -22.77
C ALA A 334 -7.23 23.42 -21.48
N GLU A 335 -7.84 22.26 -21.64
CA GLU A 335 -7.96 21.27 -20.55
C GLU A 335 -6.64 20.50 -20.40
N ILE A 336 -6.34 19.99 -19.21
CA ILE A 336 -5.24 19.02 -19.04
C ILE A 336 -5.80 17.61 -19.19
N VAL A 337 -5.13 16.75 -19.95
CA VAL A 337 -5.51 15.33 -20.09
C VAL A 337 -4.31 14.47 -19.75
N ILE A 338 -4.38 13.78 -18.61
CA ILE A 338 -3.34 12.86 -18.14
C ILE A 338 -3.65 11.44 -18.64
N ASN A 339 -2.68 10.78 -19.26
CA ASN A 339 -2.76 9.37 -19.72
C ASN A 339 -3.98 9.05 -20.61
N ARG A 340 -4.22 9.85 -21.65
CA ARG A 340 -5.42 9.79 -22.52
C ARG A 340 -5.84 8.39 -23.00
N ASN A 341 -4.88 7.55 -23.40
CA ASN A 341 -5.13 6.18 -23.90
C ASN A 341 -4.94 5.09 -22.84
N GLY A 342 -4.78 5.49 -21.57
CA GLY A 342 -4.58 4.64 -20.42
C GLY A 342 -5.74 4.77 -19.42
N THR A 343 -5.42 5.19 -18.19
CA THR A 343 -6.40 5.46 -17.13
C THR A 343 -7.22 6.73 -17.36
N GLY A 344 -6.71 7.69 -18.15
CA GLY A 344 -7.42 8.87 -18.63
C GLY A 344 -8.03 9.76 -17.53
N LEU A 345 -7.32 10.80 -17.11
CA LEU A 345 -7.87 11.85 -16.26
C LEU A 345 -7.96 13.18 -17.01
N THR A 346 -9.18 13.69 -17.18
CA THR A 346 -9.40 15.06 -17.66
C THR A 346 -9.48 16.01 -16.48
N VAL A 347 -8.54 16.95 -16.42
CA VAL A 347 -8.47 18.02 -15.43
C VAL A 347 -9.00 19.29 -16.08
N ASN A 348 -10.30 19.53 -15.87
CA ASN A 348 -11.00 20.76 -16.25
C ASN A 348 -10.95 21.79 -15.12
N GLU A 349 -11.56 22.96 -15.32
CA GLU A 349 -11.55 24.06 -14.33
C GLU A 349 -12.07 23.63 -12.94
N HIS A 350 -13.12 22.80 -12.89
CA HIS A 350 -13.65 22.28 -11.62
C HIS A 350 -12.62 21.39 -10.91
N VAL A 351 -12.00 20.45 -11.63
CA VAL A 351 -10.98 19.54 -11.08
C VAL A 351 -9.72 20.31 -10.68
N MET A 352 -9.31 21.33 -11.45
CA MET A 352 -8.21 22.23 -11.07
C MET A 352 -8.49 22.87 -9.70
N GLY A 353 -9.70 23.41 -9.49
CA GLY A 353 -10.08 24.00 -8.21
C GLY A 353 -10.11 23.00 -7.04
N LEU A 354 -10.36 21.70 -7.29
CA LEU A 354 -10.24 20.66 -6.26
C LEU A 354 -8.77 20.36 -5.93
N ILE A 355 -7.91 20.27 -6.94
CA ILE A 355 -6.47 20.08 -6.77
C ILE A 355 -5.85 21.27 -6.02
N ASP A 356 -6.25 22.50 -6.33
CA ASP A 356 -5.78 23.71 -5.65
C ASP A 356 -6.12 23.70 -4.16
N LYS A 357 -7.34 23.26 -3.79
CA LYS A 357 -7.73 23.09 -2.38
C LYS A 357 -6.86 22.06 -1.66
N ILE A 358 -6.51 20.97 -2.33
CA ILE A 358 -5.63 19.94 -1.76
C ILE A 358 -4.20 20.47 -1.62
N ARG A 359 -3.69 21.18 -2.62
CA ARG A 359 -2.37 21.84 -2.60
C ARG A 359 -2.29 22.84 -1.44
N ALA A 360 -3.29 23.70 -1.28
CA ALA A 360 -3.33 24.67 -0.18
C ALA A 360 -3.27 23.99 1.19
N LYS A 361 -4.00 22.87 1.36
CA LYS A 361 -3.93 22.06 2.58
C LYS A 361 -2.56 21.42 2.80
N LYS A 362 -1.92 20.91 1.74
CA LYS A 362 -0.55 20.37 1.82
C LYS A 362 0.43 21.43 2.32
N GLU A 363 0.36 22.64 1.76
CA GLU A 363 1.23 23.74 2.17
C GLU A 363 0.94 24.21 3.60
N GLU A 364 -0.34 24.28 4.02
CA GLU A 364 -0.70 24.61 5.40
C GLU A 364 -0.11 23.60 6.41
N VAL A 365 -0.20 22.30 6.10
CA VAL A 365 0.38 21.25 6.95
C VAL A 365 1.90 21.35 6.98
N LYS A 366 2.53 21.63 5.84
CA LYS A 366 3.99 21.76 5.73
C LYS A 366 4.50 23.01 6.47
N ALA A 367 3.77 24.13 6.41
CA ALA A 367 4.08 25.34 7.16
C ALA A 367 3.99 25.09 8.67
N LYS A 368 2.92 24.44 9.15
CA LYS A 368 2.77 24.03 10.56
C LYS A 368 3.89 23.08 11.02
N ALA A 369 4.35 22.20 10.12
CA ALA A 369 5.48 21.31 10.38
C ALA A 369 6.81 22.07 10.53
N ALA A 370 7.02 23.10 9.70
CA ALA A 370 8.21 23.94 9.73
C ALA A 370 8.24 24.86 10.96
N GLU A 371 7.11 25.47 11.32
CA GLU A 371 6.95 26.28 12.54
C GLU A 371 7.18 25.43 13.81
N ALA A 372 6.76 24.16 13.81
CA ALA A 372 7.05 23.23 14.91
C ALA A 372 8.54 22.85 14.99
N ALA A 373 9.28 22.90 13.87
CA ALA A 373 10.71 22.60 13.81
C ALA A 373 11.59 23.80 14.23
N GLU A 374 11.15 25.04 13.97
CA GLU A 374 11.86 26.27 14.39
C GLU A 374 11.75 26.56 15.89
N ASN A 375 10.74 26.03 16.58
CA ASN A 375 10.50 26.28 18.01
C ASN A 375 11.31 25.39 18.99
N GLY A 376 12.32 24.66 18.50
CA GLY A 376 13.41 24.10 19.32
C GLY A 376 13.04 23.07 20.39
N GLU A 377 12.82 21.82 19.99
CA GLU A 377 13.23 20.66 20.82
C GLU A 377 14.56 20.12 20.25
N GLU A 378 15.64 20.30 21.00
CA GLU A 378 17.00 19.99 20.57
C GLU A 378 17.39 18.52 20.80
N SER A 379 18.28 18.01 19.92
CA SER A 379 19.23 16.88 20.10
C SER A 379 18.81 15.49 19.60
N ALA A 380 19.59 14.69 18.85
CA ALA A 380 20.95 14.80 18.32
C ALA A 380 21.14 13.95 17.05
N SER A 381 22.12 14.36 16.24
CA SER A 381 22.94 13.61 15.27
C SER A 381 22.27 12.79 14.15
N GLU A 382 22.55 13.20 12.91
CA GLU A 382 22.39 12.43 11.67
C GLU A 382 23.13 11.08 11.73
N PRO A 383 22.61 10.02 11.08
CA PRO A 383 23.44 8.95 10.56
C PRO A 383 23.59 9.07 9.04
N THR A 384 24.84 9.09 8.61
CA THR A 384 25.31 8.81 7.25
C THR A 384 24.84 7.41 6.81
N PRO A 385 24.50 7.17 5.52
CA PRO A 385 24.00 5.88 5.08
C PRO A 385 25.16 4.89 4.89
N THR A 386 25.22 3.84 5.72
CA THR A 386 26.01 2.62 5.43
C THR A 386 25.10 1.46 5.01
N PRO A 387 25.54 0.62 4.06
CA PRO A 387 24.72 -0.39 3.39
C PRO A 387 24.50 -1.61 4.27
N VAL A 388 23.24 -2.04 4.41
CA VAL A 388 22.89 -3.27 5.13
C VAL A 388 23.05 -4.47 4.18
N SER A 389 24.28 -4.93 4.03
CA SER A 389 24.55 -6.36 3.88
C SER A 389 24.42 -6.99 5.26
N ASN A 390 23.81 -8.17 5.40
CA ASN A 390 24.40 -9.26 6.17
C ASN A 390 23.60 -10.57 6.07
N VAL A 391 24.24 -11.50 5.36
CA VAL A 391 24.23 -12.95 5.60
C VAL A 391 24.80 -13.21 7.01
N PRO A 392 24.27 -14.15 7.80
CA PRO A 392 24.96 -14.59 9.02
C PRO A 392 25.98 -15.68 8.66
N LYS A 393 27.28 -15.39 8.86
CA LYS A 393 28.31 -16.42 8.97
C LYS A 393 28.47 -16.83 10.43
N THR A 394 28.33 -18.12 10.64
CA THR A 394 28.55 -18.93 11.84
C THR A 394 30.01 -18.90 12.28
N VAL A 395 30.28 -18.72 13.58
CA VAL A 395 31.37 -19.39 14.32
C VAL A 395 30.99 -19.50 15.81
N MET A 396 30.99 -20.72 16.36
CA MET A 396 31.02 -21.06 17.80
C MET A 396 32.44 -21.59 18.15
N PRO A 397 32.77 -21.94 19.42
CA PRO A 397 32.74 -21.15 20.65
C PRO A 397 34.11 -21.24 21.39
N THR A 398 34.38 -20.37 22.37
CA THR A 398 35.23 -20.77 23.51
C THR A 398 34.82 -20.02 24.76
N GLU A 399 34.63 -20.78 25.84
CA GLU A 399 34.17 -20.39 27.15
C GLU A 399 35.13 -19.44 27.86
N THR A 400 34.62 -18.43 28.58
CA THR A 400 35.00 -18.23 30.00
C THR A 400 33.92 -17.40 30.71
N LYS A 401 33.40 -17.94 31.82
CA LYS A 401 32.52 -17.25 32.78
C LYS A 401 33.21 -16.00 33.34
N THR A 402 32.51 -14.87 33.38
CA THR A 402 32.51 -14.00 34.57
C THR A 402 31.20 -13.22 34.62
N GLU A 403 30.54 -13.28 35.76
CA GLU A 403 29.36 -12.50 36.10
C GLU A 403 29.70 -11.00 36.10
N SER A 404 28.90 -10.21 35.39
CA SER A 404 28.71 -8.80 35.71
C SER A 404 27.31 -8.40 35.29
N ALA A 405 26.46 -8.15 36.29
CA ALA A 405 25.17 -7.51 36.11
C ALA A 405 25.35 -6.17 35.41
N SER A 406 24.68 -5.98 34.28
CA SER A 406 24.48 -4.68 33.67
C SER A 406 22.98 -4.47 33.49
N ASN A 407 22.44 -3.61 34.35
CA ASN A 407 21.13 -2.99 34.21
C ASN A 407 21.00 -2.38 32.81
N GLU A 408 20.12 -2.93 31.97
CA GLU A 408 19.56 -2.16 30.86
C GLU A 408 18.71 -1.04 31.47
N ALA A 409 19.13 0.20 31.25
CA ALA A 409 18.36 1.38 31.63
C ALA A 409 16.98 1.31 30.96
N GLN A 410 15.93 1.15 31.76
CA GLN A 410 14.55 1.35 31.33
C GLN A 410 14.41 2.82 30.91
N GLY A 411 14.29 3.07 29.61
CA GLY A 411 14.03 4.42 29.10
C GLY A 411 12.80 5.03 29.77
N GLU A 412 12.86 6.33 30.05
CA GLU A 412 11.78 7.11 30.65
C GLU A 412 10.49 6.97 29.81
N VAL A 413 9.36 6.73 30.49
CA VAL A 413 8.06 6.57 29.83
C VAL A 413 7.36 7.92 29.82
N THR A 414 7.07 8.44 28.63
CA THR A 414 6.31 9.69 28.46
C THR A 414 4.91 9.40 27.93
N TYR A 415 3.96 10.24 28.34
CA TYR A 415 2.57 10.18 27.89
C TYR A 415 2.16 11.52 27.30
N GLY A 416 1.36 11.51 26.23
CA GLY A 416 0.96 12.74 25.56
C GLY A 416 -0.33 12.60 24.76
N ASP A 417 -0.74 13.71 24.15
CA ASP A 417 -1.89 13.75 23.25
C ASP A 417 -1.75 12.74 22.11
N LEU A 418 -2.88 12.25 21.64
CA LEU A 418 -2.90 11.39 20.47
C LEU A 418 -2.37 12.16 19.26
N VAL A 419 -1.19 11.77 18.78
CA VAL A 419 -0.67 12.25 17.50
C VAL A 419 -1.71 11.93 16.42
N ASP A 420 -2.21 10.71 16.31
CA ASP A 420 -3.35 10.35 15.44
C ASP A 420 -4.49 9.71 16.23
N GLU A 421 -5.75 10.12 16.00
CA GLU A 421 -6.92 9.46 16.60
C GLU A 421 -7.10 8.06 16.01
N PRO A 422 -6.90 6.97 16.77
CA PRO A 422 -6.99 5.62 16.24
C PRO A 422 -8.47 5.18 16.20
N ASP A 423 -9.23 5.70 15.24
CA ASP A 423 -10.69 5.55 15.13
C ASP A 423 -11.18 4.10 15.23
N MET A 424 -10.45 3.15 14.66
CA MET A 424 -10.79 1.72 14.73
C MET A 424 -10.59 1.15 16.13
N LEU A 425 -9.49 1.51 16.81
CA LEU A 425 -9.21 1.14 18.20
C LEU A 425 -10.25 1.79 19.13
N ILE A 426 -10.49 3.10 18.98
CA ILE A 426 -11.52 3.83 19.72
C ILE A 426 -12.89 3.20 19.50
N GLY A 427 -13.23 2.83 18.26
CA GLY A 427 -14.47 2.16 17.91
C GLY A 427 -14.61 0.78 18.58
N ALA A 428 -13.55 -0.02 18.61
CA ALA A 428 -13.53 -1.32 19.29
C ALA A 428 -13.72 -1.16 20.80
N LEU A 429 -12.97 -0.25 21.42
CA LEU A 429 -13.08 0.07 22.84
C LEU A 429 -14.47 0.58 23.19
N LYS A 430 -15.08 1.47 22.38
CA LYS A 430 -16.46 1.96 22.56
C LYS A 430 -17.48 0.83 22.48
N ARG A 431 -17.34 -0.13 21.54
CA ARG A 431 -18.24 -1.29 21.43
C ARG A 431 -18.12 -2.19 22.65
N THR A 432 -16.91 -2.50 23.09
CA THR A 432 -16.66 -3.31 24.29
C THR A 432 -17.20 -2.63 25.53
N ALA A 433 -16.96 -1.33 25.71
CA ALA A 433 -17.50 -0.55 26.83
C ALA A 433 -19.04 -0.55 26.88
N LYS A 434 -19.70 -0.45 25.72
CA LYS A 434 -21.18 -0.58 25.62
C LYS A 434 -21.67 -1.99 25.93
N ALA A 435 -20.95 -3.02 25.47
CA ALA A 435 -21.33 -4.41 25.69
C ALA A 435 -21.19 -4.82 27.16
N THR A 436 -20.13 -4.37 27.83
CA THR A 436 -19.91 -4.69 29.26
C THR A 436 -20.82 -3.89 30.17
N ARG A 437 -21.28 -2.70 29.76
CA ARG A 437 -22.11 -1.75 30.55
C ARG A 437 -21.47 -1.27 31.87
N GLN A 438 -20.22 -1.67 32.12
CA GLN A 438 -19.46 -1.45 33.35
C GLN A 438 -18.40 -0.35 33.23
N VAL A 439 -18.32 0.32 32.08
CA VAL A 439 -17.38 1.43 31.84
C VAL A 439 -18.14 2.76 31.90
N LYS A 440 -17.68 3.70 32.72
CA LYS A 440 -18.24 5.05 32.85
C LYS A 440 -17.57 6.03 31.90
N ARG A 441 -16.23 6.04 31.89
CA ARG A 441 -15.39 6.94 31.09
C ARG A 441 -14.14 6.22 30.62
N MET A 442 -13.63 6.61 29.45
CA MET A 442 -12.32 6.16 28.98
C MET A 442 -11.55 7.31 28.34
N TRP A 443 -10.25 7.29 28.58
CA TRP A 443 -9.25 8.19 28.01
C TRP A 443 -8.20 7.36 27.29
N LEU A 444 -7.63 7.92 26.23
CA LEU A 444 -6.57 7.29 25.48
C LEU A 444 -5.46 8.33 25.29
N ALA A 445 -4.25 7.99 25.72
CA ALA A 445 -3.05 8.80 25.53
C ALA A 445 -2.03 8.03 24.70
N GLN A 446 -1.16 8.74 24.00
CA GLN A 446 0.02 8.14 23.40
C GLN A 446 1.04 7.81 24.51
N ARG A 447 1.69 6.66 24.41
CA ARG A 447 2.76 6.21 25.32
C ARG A 447 4.04 6.05 24.50
N VAL A 448 5.15 6.62 24.95
CA VAL A 448 6.46 6.44 24.33
C VAL A 448 7.43 5.93 25.40
N GLN A 449 8.17 4.87 25.09
CA GLN A 449 9.22 4.33 25.94
C GLN A 449 10.44 3.99 25.09
N GLY A 450 11.47 4.85 25.14
CA GLY A 450 12.60 4.77 24.21
C GLY A 450 12.12 4.89 22.76
N SER A 451 12.44 3.90 21.91
CA SER A 451 11.98 3.83 20.52
C SER A 451 10.62 3.15 20.31
N LYS A 452 9.96 2.71 21.39
CA LYS A 452 8.68 1.99 21.31
C LYS A 452 7.50 2.95 21.52
N GLU A 453 6.61 3.00 20.52
CA GLU A 453 5.34 3.72 20.61
C GLU A 453 4.19 2.78 21.01
N GLY A 454 3.27 3.29 21.82
CA GLY A 454 2.13 2.57 22.35
C GLY A 454 0.98 3.50 22.73
N TYR A 455 -0.02 2.93 23.39
CA TYR A 455 -1.15 3.65 23.93
C TYR A 455 -1.30 3.38 25.42
N LEU A 456 -1.71 4.39 26.17
CA LEU A 456 -2.25 4.24 27.52
C LEU A 456 -3.77 4.38 27.45
N LEU A 457 -4.49 3.32 27.81
CA LEU A 457 -5.94 3.34 28.00
C LEU A 457 -6.25 3.45 29.49
N VAL A 458 -6.85 4.56 29.89
CA VAL A 458 -7.38 4.73 31.26
C VAL A 458 -8.88 4.51 31.22
N ALA A 459 -9.38 3.57 32.03
CA ALA A 459 -10.81 3.25 32.10
C ALA A 459 -11.36 3.42 33.52
N GLU A 460 -12.43 4.21 33.64
CA GLU A 460 -13.23 4.32 34.86
C GLU A 460 -14.32 3.23 34.82
N THR A 461 -14.18 2.20 35.65
CA THR A 461 -15.10 1.05 35.70
C THR A 461 -15.97 1.05 36.96
N THR A 462 -17.17 0.46 36.88
CA THR A 462 -18.02 0.20 38.06
C THR A 462 -17.64 -1.09 38.80
N SER A 463 -16.88 -1.97 38.14
CA SER A 463 -16.40 -3.22 38.71
C SER A 463 -15.01 -3.05 39.31
N SER A 464 -14.78 -3.68 40.46
CA SER A 464 -13.46 -3.79 41.08
C SER A 464 -12.58 -4.86 40.45
N SER A 465 -13.12 -5.70 39.57
CA SER A 465 -12.39 -6.78 38.86
C SER A 465 -11.73 -6.28 37.57
N ASP A 466 -10.52 -6.78 37.28
CA ASP A 466 -9.77 -6.45 36.06
C ASP A 466 -10.32 -7.12 34.80
N THR A 467 -11.37 -7.94 34.93
CA THR A 467 -12.06 -8.59 33.80
C THR A 467 -12.46 -7.61 32.70
N VAL A 468 -12.90 -6.39 33.07
CA VAL A 468 -13.29 -5.36 32.10
C VAL A 468 -12.07 -4.77 31.39
N LEU A 469 -10.96 -4.58 32.10
CA LEU A 469 -9.70 -4.08 31.51
C LEU A 469 -9.10 -5.12 30.56
N GLU A 470 -9.13 -6.40 30.93
CA GLU A 470 -8.69 -7.49 30.06
C GLU A 470 -9.56 -7.62 28.80
N GLN A 471 -10.88 -7.44 28.91
CA GLN A 471 -11.78 -7.40 27.76
C GLN A 471 -11.48 -6.20 26.84
N LEU A 472 -11.17 -5.03 27.41
CA LEU A 472 -10.76 -3.85 26.64
C LEU A 472 -9.40 -4.07 25.96
N LYS A 473 -8.44 -4.67 26.67
CA LYS A 473 -7.12 -5.02 26.13
C LYS A 473 -7.22 -6.04 25.00
N LEU A 474 -8.05 -7.07 25.17
CA LEU A 474 -8.32 -8.07 24.13
C LEU A 474 -8.99 -7.43 22.91
N ALA A 475 -9.97 -6.55 23.12
CA ALA A 475 -10.63 -5.83 22.04
C ALA A 475 -9.70 -4.85 21.30
N ALA A 476 -8.65 -4.37 21.96
CA ALA A 476 -7.66 -3.49 21.36
C ALA A 476 -6.65 -4.24 20.48
N LYS A 477 -6.34 -5.51 20.79
CA LYS A 477 -5.23 -6.29 20.22
C LYS A 477 -5.12 -6.23 18.69
N ASP A 478 -6.24 -6.33 17.99
CA ASP A 478 -6.27 -6.37 16.51
C ASP A 478 -6.15 -4.99 15.85
N TYR A 479 -6.11 -3.91 16.64
CA TYR A 479 -6.12 -2.52 16.18
C TYR A 479 -4.87 -1.74 16.58
N LEU A 480 -3.88 -2.40 17.20
CA LEU A 480 -2.67 -1.74 17.67
C LEU A 480 -1.62 -1.52 16.57
N ASN A 481 -1.74 -2.17 15.42
CA ASN A 481 -0.81 -2.03 14.27
C ASN A 481 0.68 -2.14 14.66
N GLY A 482 1.01 -3.12 15.52
CA GLY A 482 2.38 -3.33 16.01
C GLY A 482 2.77 -2.48 17.24
N LYS A 483 1.89 -1.60 17.72
CA LYS A 483 2.06 -0.84 18.98
C LYS A 483 1.61 -1.65 20.19
N GLU A 484 2.07 -1.26 21.38
CA GLU A 484 1.60 -1.85 22.64
C GLU A 484 0.45 -1.03 23.25
N ILE A 485 -0.42 -1.66 24.04
CA ILE A 485 -1.41 -0.94 24.84
C ILE A 485 -1.29 -1.32 26.31
N GLU A 486 -1.13 -0.30 27.12
CA GLU A 486 -1.18 -0.36 28.57
C GLU A 486 -2.59 0.02 29.02
N CYS A 487 -3.30 -0.89 29.70
CA CYS A 487 -4.61 -0.62 30.25
C CYS A 487 -4.49 -0.36 31.75
N ARG A 488 -4.92 0.82 32.21
CA ARG A 488 -4.97 1.18 33.63
C ARG A 488 -6.39 1.53 34.07
N ARG A 489 -6.66 1.30 35.35
CA ARG A 489 -7.88 1.81 35.98
C ARG A 489 -7.71 3.30 36.21
N ALA A 490 -8.82 4.04 36.22
CA ALA A 490 -8.85 5.45 36.58
C ALA A 490 -8.61 5.68 38.09
N ASP A 491 -7.40 5.40 38.56
CA ASP A 491 -6.91 5.82 39.88
C ASP A 491 -6.30 7.24 39.81
N PRO A 492 -5.99 7.90 40.94
CA PRO A 492 -5.47 9.26 40.94
C PRO A 492 -4.17 9.44 40.12
N ALA A 493 -3.30 8.42 40.07
CA ALA A 493 -2.05 8.50 39.32
C ALA A 493 -2.31 8.38 37.81
N ALA A 494 -3.18 7.46 37.39
CA ALA A 494 -3.57 7.31 36.00
C ALA A 494 -4.39 8.51 35.48
N LEU A 495 -5.23 9.10 36.33
CA LEU A 495 -6.02 10.30 35.98
C LEU A 495 -5.15 11.56 35.84
N ALA A 496 -4.08 11.68 36.63
CA ALA A 496 -3.11 12.78 36.48
C ALA A 496 -2.39 12.76 35.13
N ILE A 497 -2.19 11.57 34.54
CA ILE A 497 -1.56 11.42 33.22
C ILE A 497 -2.50 11.89 32.08
N VAL A 498 -3.81 11.79 32.27
CA VAL A 498 -4.82 12.09 31.23
C VAL A 498 -5.69 13.31 31.60
N ASP A 499 -5.21 14.16 32.51
CA ASP A 499 -5.96 15.28 33.08
C ASP A 499 -6.36 16.33 32.02
N ASN A 500 -5.47 16.57 31.06
CA ASN A 500 -5.65 17.49 29.93
C ASN A 500 -6.29 16.80 28.70
N ILE A 501 -6.51 15.49 28.76
CA ILE A 501 -7.07 14.70 27.66
C ILE A 501 -8.58 14.55 27.87
N LYS A 502 -9.37 14.89 26.84
CA LYS A 502 -10.83 14.70 26.88
C LYS A 502 -11.17 13.20 26.77
N PRO A 503 -12.08 12.66 27.61
CA PRO A 503 -12.48 11.26 27.49
C PRO A 503 -13.18 11.02 26.15
N PHE A 504 -12.69 10.04 25.39
CA PHE A 504 -13.28 9.67 24.09
C PHE A 504 -14.59 8.89 24.25
N TYR A 505 -14.82 8.32 25.44
CA TYR A 505 -16.06 7.63 25.80
C TYR A 505 -16.56 8.14 27.15
N LYS A 506 -17.86 8.44 27.20
CA LYS A 506 -18.61 8.75 28.43
C LYS A 506 -19.97 8.05 28.33
N LYS A 507 -20.33 7.28 29.36
CA LYS A 507 -21.64 6.64 29.45
C LYS A 507 -22.73 7.71 29.52
N GLY A 508 -23.75 7.59 28.67
CA GLY A 508 -24.88 8.54 28.62
C GLY A 508 -25.84 8.33 29.78
N ILE A 509 -26.61 9.36 30.15
CA ILE A 509 -27.55 9.32 31.28
C ILE A 509 -28.72 8.33 31.04
N PHE A 510 -28.96 7.91 29.78
CA PHE A 510 -30.03 6.98 29.39
C PHE A 510 -29.55 5.66 28.76
N GLY A 511 -28.32 5.20 29.05
CA GLY A 511 -27.82 3.89 28.58
C GLY A 511 -26.56 3.41 29.26
#